data_AF-A0A0Q6DIL0-F1
#
_entry.id   AF-A0A0Q6DIL0-F1
#
_cell.length_a   1.000
_cell.length_b   1.000
_cell.length_c   1.000
_cell.angle_alpha   90.00
_cell.angle_beta   90.00
_cell.angle_gamma   90.00
#
_symmetry.space_group_name_H-M   'P 1'
#
loop_
_entity.id
_entity.type
_entity.pdbx_description
1 polymer ?
#
loop_
_entity_poly.entity_id
_entity_poly.type
_entity_poly.pdbx_seq_one_letter_code
_entity_poly.pdbx_strand_id
1 'polypeptide(L)'
;MSDTVSISRRRFLQSTTAVAGTAALFSAIGASFPAGAFAQSAGPETTKAILGFIALTDAAPLIVAKEKGYFEKHGMPDVEVVKQSSWGTTRDNLVLGSDGSGIDGAHILTPMPYLMTAGKVTQNNQPLPMAILARLNLDGQAISLGKAYADLKVGLDSGALKDAFAAKKAAGSPAKIAMTFPGGTHDLWIRYWLAAGGIDPDSDVETIVVPPPQMVANMKVGTMDAFCVGEPWNAQLVEQGIGYTALTTGELWNKHPEKSFAMRADWVEKNPKATVALLMAVQEAAQWADDMANKDELAELLGKRAWFNVKPADIGPRMKGTIDYGNGKLVEASPHFMKFWQADASYPFKSHDAWFLTEDMRWGKFEATTDVKAMVDKVNREDLWREAAKALGVSAIPASTSRGPETFFDGKVFDPENPSAYLASLAISRIA
;
A
#
# COMPACT_ATOMS: atom_id res chain seq x y z
N MET A 1 80.69 38.43 4.68
CA MET A 1 79.65 39.48 4.83
C MET A 1 78.66 38.91 5.85
N SER A 2 78.94 39.04 7.15
CA SER A 2 78.38 40.06 8.08
C SER A 2 76.84 40.11 7.95
N ASP A 3 76.04 39.72 8.93
CA ASP A 3 76.03 40.27 10.29
C ASP A 3 75.64 39.27 11.39
N THR A 4 76.32 39.41 12.54
CA THR A 4 76.02 38.80 13.83
C THR A 4 75.22 39.76 14.70
N VAL A 5 74.11 39.30 15.30
CA VAL A 5 73.48 39.98 16.45
C VAL A 5 73.64 39.10 17.68
N SER A 6 74.37 39.62 18.67
CA SER A 6 74.67 38.97 19.94
C SER A 6 73.54 39.12 20.95
N ILE A 7 73.14 38.02 21.61
CA ILE A 7 72.40 38.06 22.87
C ILE A 7 73.29 37.43 23.95
N SER A 8 73.67 38.25 24.95
CA SER A 8 74.63 37.88 25.98
C SER A 8 74.02 36.99 27.07
N ARG A 9 74.82 36.04 27.56
CA ARG A 9 74.52 35.02 28.60
C ARG A 9 74.35 35.57 30.03
N ARG A 10 74.05 36.86 30.24
CA ARG A 10 74.08 37.50 31.57
C ARG A 10 72.78 38.12 32.06
N ARG A 11 71.66 37.68 31.50
CA ARG A 11 70.30 37.84 32.05
C ARG A 11 69.57 36.52 31.79
N PHE A 12 68.93 35.84 32.73
CA PHE A 12 68.67 36.19 34.11
C PHE A 12 68.08 34.90 34.70
N LEU A 13 68.97 34.06 35.20
CA LEU A 13 68.75 32.93 36.11
C LEU A 13 68.24 33.43 37.48
N GLN A 14 67.25 34.32 37.48
CA GLN A 14 66.71 34.95 38.68
C GLN A 14 65.18 35.12 38.57
N SER A 15 64.44 34.02 38.57
CA SER A 15 63.03 34.02 39.00
C SER A 15 62.47 32.61 39.14
N THR A 16 63.24 31.71 39.76
CA THR A 16 62.71 30.47 40.34
C THR A 16 62.40 30.72 41.81
N THR A 17 61.18 31.19 42.11
CA THR A 17 60.40 30.95 43.33
C THR A 17 59.16 31.83 43.34
N ALA A 18 58.02 31.25 43.73
CA ALA A 18 56.69 31.85 43.89
C ALA A 18 55.87 32.03 42.60
N VAL A 19 55.05 31.03 42.26
CA VAL A 19 53.58 31.06 42.47
C VAL A 19 53.08 29.61 42.44
N ALA A 20 53.09 28.96 43.61
CA ALA A 20 52.17 27.86 43.87
C ALA A 20 50.84 28.50 44.26
N GLY A 21 49.86 28.52 43.34
CA GLY A 21 48.55 29.12 43.63
C GLY A 21 47.78 29.61 42.41
N THR A 22 47.55 28.76 41.40
CA THR A 22 46.60 29.08 40.31
C THR A 22 45.99 27.86 39.62
N ALA A 23 45.87 26.73 40.32
CA ALA A 23 45.18 25.53 39.82
C ALA A 23 43.76 25.35 40.38
N ALA A 24 43.20 26.33 41.11
CA ALA A 24 41.90 26.21 41.79
C ALA A 24 40.88 27.31 41.42
N LEU A 25 41.09 28.07 40.33
CA LEU A 25 40.20 29.17 39.93
C LEU A 25 39.65 29.09 38.50
N PHE A 26 39.89 27.99 37.78
CA PHE A 26 39.18 27.67 36.53
C PHE A 26 38.10 26.59 36.69
N SER A 27 37.98 25.98 37.86
CA SER A 27 36.98 24.95 38.18
C SER A 27 35.61 25.51 38.60
N ALA A 28 35.42 26.84 38.62
CA ALA A 28 34.21 27.48 39.14
C ALA A 28 33.43 28.34 38.13
N ILE A 29 33.79 28.36 36.85
CA ILE A 29 33.06 29.11 35.80
C ILE A 29 32.36 28.18 34.78
N GLY A 30 32.52 26.86 34.92
CA GLY A 30 31.81 25.86 34.11
C GLY A 30 30.46 25.39 34.67
N ALA A 31 30.02 25.89 35.83
CA ALA A 31 28.87 25.34 36.58
C ALA A 31 27.61 26.21 36.53
N SER A 32 27.48 27.16 35.60
CA SER A 32 26.31 28.05 35.55
C SER A 32 25.76 28.36 34.15
N PHE A 33 26.16 27.60 33.14
CA PHE A 33 25.33 27.49 31.94
C PHE A 33 24.48 26.23 32.09
N PRO A 34 23.14 26.31 32.09
CA PRO A 34 22.35 25.14 31.77
C PRO A 34 22.78 24.78 30.34
N ALA A 35 23.66 23.77 30.22
CA ALA A 35 23.88 23.09 28.97
C ALA A 35 22.48 22.79 28.44
N GLY A 36 22.17 23.40 27.29
CA GLY A 36 20.82 23.46 26.77
C GLY A 36 20.17 22.11 26.94
N ALA A 37 19.15 22.06 27.80
CA ALA A 37 18.05 21.15 27.57
C ALA A 37 17.49 21.57 26.22
N PHE A 38 18.12 21.10 25.14
CA PHE A 38 17.37 20.74 23.96
C PHE A 38 16.25 19.91 24.53
N ALA A 39 15.04 20.45 24.50
CA ALA A 39 13.85 19.71 24.79
C ALA A 39 13.93 18.51 23.84
N GLN A 40 14.40 17.37 24.37
CA GLN A 40 14.34 16.11 23.67
C GLN A 40 12.85 15.94 23.48
N SER A 41 12.39 16.21 22.25
CA SER A 41 10.98 16.15 21.90
C SER A 41 10.47 14.85 22.49
N ALA A 42 9.51 14.93 23.41
CA ALA A 42 8.95 13.73 24.01
C ALA A 42 8.56 12.81 22.85
N GLY A 43 9.22 11.65 22.77
CA GLY A 43 9.14 10.72 21.65
C GLY A 43 7.72 10.19 21.43
N PRO A 44 7.55 9.18 20.58
CA PRO A 44 6.26 8.50 20.41
C PRO A 44 5.61 8.12 21.75
N GLU A 45 4.29 8.24 21.86
CA GLU A 45 3.54 7.88 23.08
C GLU A 45 3.70 6.40 23.44
N THR A 46 3.96 5.58 22.43
CA THR A 46 4.26 4.16 22.49
C THR A 46 5.33 3.85 21.45
N THR A 47 6.13 2.82 21.70
CA THR A 47 7.10 2.27 20.74
C THR A 47 6.54 1.10 19.93
N LYS A 48 5.36 0.60 20.30
CA LYS A 48 4.74 -0.62 19.79
C LYS A 48 3.53 -0.33 18.91
N ALA A 49 3.44 -1.05 17.79
CA ALA A 49 2.24 -1.24 16.99
C ALA A 49 2.27 -2.62 16.33
N ILE A 50 1.13 -3.29 16.19
CA ILE A 50 1.03 -4.57 15.47
C ILE A 50 0.37 -4.33 14.12
N LEU A 51 1.11 -4.50 13.03
CA LEU A 51 0.70 -4.19 11.66
C LEU A 51 0.51 -5.47 10.84
N GLY A 52 -0.72 -5.72 10.39
CA GLY A 52 -1.04 -6.86 9.53
C GLY A 52 -0.60 -6.66 8.08
N PHE A 53 -0.22 -7.75 7.40
CA PHE A 53 -0.04 -7.75 5.94
C PHE A 53 -0.52 -9.07 5.32
N ILE A 54 -0.95 -9.02 4.05
CA ILE A 54 -1.15 -10.20 3.21
C ILE A 54 0.08 -10.35 2.33
N ALA A 55 0.49 -11.59 2.03
CA ALA A 55 1.65 -11.88 1.18
C ALA A 55 1.40 -11.46 -0.28
N LEU A 56 1.55 -10.16 -0.52
CA LEU A 56 1.42 -9.48 -1.79
C LEU A 56 2.52 -8.43 -1.87
N THR A 57 3.04 -8.20 -3.07
CA THR A 57 4.19 -7.32 -3.30
C THR A 57 3.93 -5.89 -2.83
N ASP A 58 2.68 -5.46 -2.82
CA ASP A 58 2.23 -4.15 -2.29
C ASP A 58 2.28 -4.01 -0.77
N ALA A 59 2.59 -5.08 -0.03
CA ALA A 59 2.97 -5.02 1.39
C ALA A 59 4.42 -4.55 1.61
N ALA A 60 5.21 -4.38 0.53
CA ALA A 60 6.62 -4.05 0.58
C ALA A 60 6.97 -2.88 1.53
N PRO A 61 6.26 -1.73 1.53
CA PRO A 61 6.67 -0.62 2.39
C PRO A 61 6.65 -0.96 3.89
N LEU A 62 5.72 -1.80 4.37
CA LEU A 62 5.71 -2.21 5.78
C LEU A 62 6.84 -3.18 6.11
N ILE A 63 7.12 -4.13 5.21
CA ILE A 63 8.19 -5.12 5.38
C ILE A 63 9.56 -4.45 5.33
N VAL A 64 9.77 -3.57 4.35
CA VAL A 64 11.00 -2.78 4.21
C VAL A 64 11.19 -1.88 5.42
N ALA A 65 10.13 -1.20 5.90
CA ALA A 65 10.23 -0.36 7.11
C ALA A 65 10.73 -1.13 8.33
N LYS A 66 10.33 -2.40 8.47
CA LYS A 66 10.83 -3.28 9.54
C LYS A 66 12.26 -3.75 9.29
N GLU A 67 12.53 -4.31 8.13
CA GLU A 67 13.80 -4.99 7.82
C GLU A 67 14.97 -4.02 7.61
N LYS A 68 14.69 -2.79 7.17
CA LYS A 68 15.69 -1.72 7.03
C LYS A 68 15.82 -0.85 8.28
N GLY A 69 15.08 -1.15 9.35
CA GLY A 69 15.14 -0.42 10.62
C GLY A 69 14.54 1.00 10.57
N TYR A 70 13.69 1.31 9.58
CA TYR A 70 13.07 2.63 9.50
C TYR A 70 12.07 2.89 10.63
N PHE A 71 11.36 1.86 11.14
CA PHE A 71 10.55 2.04 12.33
C PHE A 71 11.39 2.42 13.56
N GLU A 72 12.50 1.72 13.80
CA GLU A 72 13.42 2.02 14.90
C GLU A 72 14.03 3.41 14.77
N LYS A 73 14.43 3.81 13.56
CA LYS A 73 14.95 5.16 13.25
C LYS A 73 14.02 6.27 13.72
N HIS A 74 12.70 6.06 13.66
CA HIS A 74 11.69 7.03 14.07
C HIS A 74 11.14 6.78 15.49
N GLY A 75 11.83 5.99 16.31
CA GLY A 75 11.48 5.75 17.70
C GLY A 75 10.39 4.69 17.92
N MET A 76 10.14 3.83 16.93
CA MET A 76 9.16 2.74 16.97
C MET A 76 9.82 1.35 16.87
N PRO A 77 10.78 0.99 17.75
CA PRO A 77 11.53 -0.27 17.65
C PRO A 77 10.67 -1.53 17.79
N ASP A 78 9.56 -1.43 18.54
CA ASP A 78 8.72 -2.57 18.93
C ASP A 78 7.56 -2.81 17.94
N VAL A 79 7.64 -2.28 16.72
CA VAL A 79 6.65 -2.55 15.67
C VAL A 79 6.77 -4.00 15.21
N GLU A 80 5.65 -4.71 15.22
CA GLU A 80 5.51 -6.06 14.69
C GLU A 80 4.80 -6.02 13.33
N VAL A 81 5.35 -6.70 12.33
CA VAL A 81 4.72 -6.82 11.00
C VAL A 81 4.31 -8.28 10.80
N VAL A 82 3.01 -8.55 10.87
CA VAL A 82 2.47 -9.91 11.07
C VAL A 82 1.62 -10.36 9.89
N LYS A 83 1.94 -11.55 9.38
CA LYS A 83 1.26 -12.14 8.21
C LYS A 83 -0.17 -12.54 8.56
N GLN A 84 -1.11 -12.11 7.74
CA GLN A 84 -2.52 -12.46 7.78
C GLN A 84 -2.81 -13.56 6.74
N SER A 85 -3.78 -14.44 7.02
CA SER A 85 -4.12 -15.56 6.14
C SER A 85 -5.08 -15.17 5.02
N SER A 86 -5.94 -14.18 5.26
CA SER A 86 -6.95 -13.68 4.33
C SER A 86 -7.39 -12.27 4.72
N TRP A 87 -8.05 -11.55 3.82
CA TRP A 87 -8.64 -10.24 4.15
C TRP A 87 -9.75 -10.33 5.19
N GLY A 88 -10.51 -11.43 5.24
CA GLY A 88 -11.48 -11.67 6.32
C GLY A 88 -10.81 -11.77 7.68
N THR A 89 -9.69 -12.49 7.77
CA THR A 89 -8.88 -12.59 9.00
C THR A 89 -8.25 -11.25 9.35
N THR A 90 -7.77 -10.47 8.37
CA THR A 90 -7.28 -9.10 8.62
C THR A 90 -8.39 -8.24 9.25
N ARG A 91 -9.62 -8.31 8.72
CA ARG A 91 -10.79 -7.62 9.30
C ARG A 91 -11.05 -8.08 10.73
N ASP A 92 -11.07 -9.38 11.00
CA ASP A 92 -11.31 -9.92 12.35
C ASP A 92 -10.25 -9.45 13.35
N ASN A 93 -8.97 -9.49 12.97
CA ASN A 93 -7.88 -9.07 13.84
C ASN A 93 -7.88 -7.54 14.06
N LEU A 94 -8.29 -6.74 13.07
CA LEU A 94 -8.49 -5.30 13.27
C LEU A 94 -9.66 -5.02 14.22
N VAL A 95 -10.76 -5.78 14.14
CA VAL A 95 -11.88 -5.69 15.08
C VAL A 95 -11.43 -5.97 16.51
N LEU A 96 -10.60 -7.01 16.71
CA LEU A 96 -10.03 -7.34 18.01
C LEU A 96 -9.11 -6.25 18.55
N GLY A 97 -8.29 -5.61 17.70
CA GLY A 97 -7.24 -4.68 18.14
C GLY A 97 -6.11 -5.38 18.89
N SER A 98 -4.95 -4.74 19.07
CA SER A 98 -3.82 -5.39 19.76
C SER A 98 -4.13 -5.75 21.23
N ASP A 99 -4.96 -4.95 21.90
CA ASP A 99 -5.47 -5.25 23.26
C ASP A 99 -6.26 -6.58 23.30
N GLY A 100 -6.87 -6.98 22.18
CA GLY A 100 -7.62 -8.23 22.00
C GLY A 100 -6.83 -9.35 21.29
N SER A 101 -5.50 -9.30 21.27
CA SER A 101 -4.64 -10.22 20.50
C SER A 101 -4.82 -10.16 18.97
N GLY A 102 -5.33 -9.02 18.48
CA GLY A 102 -5.46 -8.69 17.07
C GLY A 102 -4.33 -7.78 16.57
N ILE A 103 -4.68 -6.86 15.67
CA ILE A 103 -3.74 -5.91 15.04
C ILE A 103 -4.28 -4.47 15.14
N ASP A 104 -3.38 -3.49 15.19
CA ASP A 104 -3.70 -2.05 15.29
C ASP A 104 -3.92 -1.39 13.94
N GLY A 105 -3.27 -1.94 12.91
CA GLY A 105 -3.32 -1.45 11.54
C GLY A 105 -2.88 -2.50 10.55
N ALA A 106 -2.97 -2.18 9.27
CA ALA A 106 -2.61 -3.11 8.22
C ALA A 106 -2.25 -2.42 6.91
N HIS A 107 -1.44 -3.12 6.13
CA HIS A 107 -1.53 -3.12 4.69
C HIS A 107 -2.91 -3.69 4.30
N ILE A 108 -3.74 -2.91 3.60
CA ILE A 108 -5.16 -3.23 3.42
C ILE A 108 -5.72 -2.77 2.06
N LEU A 109 -6.75 -3.45 1.56
CA LEU A 109 -7.53 -2.98 0.41
C LEU A 109 -8.19 -1.63 0.75
N THR A 110 -8.01 -0.62 -0.10
CA THR A 110 -8.50 0.74 0.17
C THR A 110 -9.97 0.85 0.60
N PRO A 111 -10.91 0.08 0.03
CA PRO A 111 -12.32 0.13 0.46
C PRO A 111 -12.56 -0.42 1.88
N MET A 112 -11.72 -1.32 2.38
CA MET A 112 -12.00 -2.01 3.66
C MET A 112 -12.06 -1.05 4.86
N PRO A 113 -11.15 -0.08 5.07
CA PRO A 113 -11.31 0.95 6.11
C PRO A 113 -12.67 1.64 6.11
N TYR A 114 -13.23 1.92 4.92
CA TYR A 114 -14.55 2.52 4.77
C TYR A 114 -15.68 1.55 5.13
N LEU A 115 -15.65 0.34 4.55
CA LEU A 115 -16.62 -0.71 4.83
C LEU A 115 -16.65 -1.07 6.33
N MET A 116 -15.50 -1.07 7.00
CA MET A 116 -15.37 -1.31 8.44
C MET A 116 -15.88 -0.12 9.26
N THR A 117 -15.52 1.11 8.88
CA THR A 117 -16.01 2.34 9.54
C THR A 117 -17.53 2.47 9.47
N ALA A 118 -18.14 1.98 8.40
CA ALA A 118 -19.59 1.93 8.24
C ALA A 118 -20.25 0.68 8.84
N GLY A 119 -19.46 -0.28 9.34
CA GLY A 119 -19.93 -1.56 9.87
C GLY A 119 -20.42 -2.55 8.81
N LYS A 120 -20.29 -2.26 7.51
CA LYS A 120 -20.82 -3.10 6.41
C LYS A 120 -20.20 -4.49 6.35
N VAL A 121 -18.98 -4.65 6.86
CA VAL A 121 -18.21 -5.89 6.79
C VAL A 121 -17.67 -6.30 8.16
N THR A 122 -18.27 -5.84 9.24
CA THR A 122 -17.93 -6.26 10.62
C THR A 122 -19.07 -7.09 11.21
N GLN A 123 -18.77 -7.87 12.25
CA GLN A 123 -19.77 -8.70 12.89
C GLN A 123 -20.92 -7.84 13.44
N ASN A 124 -22.16 -8.29 13.22
CA ASN A 124 -23.39 -7.61 13.66
C ASN A 124 -23.49 -6.15 13.21
N ASN A 125 -22.91 -5.84 12.06
CA ASN A 125 -22.83 -4.50 11.49
C ASN A 125 -22.25 -3.43 12.42
N GLN A 126 -21.35 -3.80 13.34
CA GLN A 126 -20.78 -2.88 14.32
C GLN A 126 -19.70 -1.99 13.69
N PRO A 127 -19.89 -0.66 13.62
CA PRO A 127 -18.88 0.25 13.09
C PRO A 127 -17.53 0.12 13.81
N LEU A 128 -16.45 -0.03 13.05
CA LEU A 128 -15.09 0.09 13.54
C LEU A 128 -14.42 1.28 12.82
N PRO A 129 -14.33 2.46 13.44
CA PRO A 129 -13.65 3.61 12.85
C PRO A 129 -12.19 3.31 12.51
N MET A 130 -11.82 3.57 11.26
CA MET A 130 -10.47 3.38 10.71
C MET A 130 -9.95 4.70 10.14
N ALA A 131 -8.62 4.81 10.02
CA ALA A 131 -7.93 5.93 9.40
C ALA A 131 -7.00 5.40 8.29
N ILE A 132 -7.18 5.88 7.06
CA ILE A 132 -6.21 5.69 5.97
C ILE A 132 -5.11 6.74 6.13
N LEU A 133 -3.89 6.27 6.32
CA LEU A 133 -2.73 7.13 6.60
C LEU A 133 -1.87 7.35 5.36
N ALA A 134 -1.73 6.33 4.52
CA ALA A 134 -0.99 6.42 3.26
C ALA A 134 -1.59 5.49 2.23
N ARG A 135 -1.35 5.77 0.96
CA ARG A 135 -1.41 4.75 -0.08
C ARG A 135 -0.08 3.99 -0.06
N LEU A 136 -0.12 2.67 -0.11
CA LEU A 136 1.09 1.84 -0.15
C LEU A 136 1.60 1.67 -1.57
N ASN A 137 0.70 1.61 -2.55
CA ASN A 137 1.10 1.49 -3.95
C ASN A 137 0.04 2.01 -4.92
N LEU A 138 0.50 2.26 -6.15
CA LEU A 138 -0.30 2.26 -7.37
C LEU A 138 0.04 1.04 -8.21
N ASP A 139 -0.90 0.62 -9.07
CA ASP A 139 -0.73 -0.50 -10.01
C ASP A 139 -0.39 -1.86 -9.36
N GLY A 140 0.09 -2.83 -10.14
CA GLY A 140 0.68 -4.08 -9.62
C GLY A 140 -0.30 -5.20 -9.31
N GLN A 141 -1.50 -5.14 -9.89
CA GLN A 141 -2.46 -6.24 -9.85
C GLN A 141 -2.76 -6.71 -11.27
N ALA A 142 -3.38 -7.88 -11.38
CA ALA A 142 -3.73 -8.44 -12.68
C ALA A 142 -5.02 -9.26 -12.60
N ILE A 143 -5.60 -9.46 -13.78
CA ILE A 143 -6.68 -10.43 -14.00
C ILE A 143 -6.10 -11.54 -14.84
N SER A 144 -6.23 -12.78 -14.35
CA SER A 144 -5.74 -13.97 -15.02
C SER A 144 -6.84 -14.99 -15.25
N LEU A 145 -6.68 -15.76 -16.32
CA LEU A 145 -7.62 -16.79 -16.78
C LEU A 145 -6.96 -18.17 -16.72
N GLY A 146 -7.77 -19.20 -16.46
CA GLY A 146 -7.32 -20.58 -16.58
C GLY A 146 -6.92 -20.92 -18.02
N LYS A 147 -6.01 -21.89 -18.18
CA LYS A 147 -5.48 -22.32 -19.50
C LYS A 147 -6.57 -22.73 -20.50
N ALA A 148 -7.74 -23.18 -20.04
CA ALA A 148 -8.88 -23.52 -20.88
C ALA A 148 -9.38 -22.35 -21.76
N TYR A 149 -9.07 -21.11 -21.39
CA TYR A 149 -9.45 -19.90 -22.12
C TYR A 149 -8.32 -19.32 -22.99
N ALA A 150 -7.20 -20.04 -23.16
CA ALA A 150 -6.04 -19.52 -23.88
C ALA A 150 -6.34 -19.22 -25.37
N ASP A 151 -7.13 -20.06 -26.03
CA ASP A 151 -7.47 -19.92 -27.45
C ASP A 151 -8.34 -18.68 -27.73
N LEU A 152 -9.08 -18.20 -26.73
CA LEU A 152 -9.87 -16.97 -26.83
C LEU A 152 -9.00 -15.70 -26.83
N LYS A 153 -7.72 -15.81 -26.42
CA LYS A 153 -6.75 -14.70 -26.37
C LYS A 153 -7.31 -13.44 -25.70
N VAL A 154 -8.02 -13.63 -24.60
CA VAL A 154 -8.71 -12.55 -23.89
C VAL A 154 -7.68 -11.59 -23.29
N GLY A 155 -7.89 -10.29 -23.51
CA GLY A 155 -7.06 -9.22 -22.97
C GLY A 155 -7.89 -8.20 -22.22
N LEU A 156 -7.70 -6.91 -22.54
CA LEU A 156 -8.50 -5.81 -22.00
C LEU A 156 -10.00 -5.96 -22.29
N ASP A 157 -10.37 -6.45 -23.48
CA ASP A 157 -11.75 -6.74 -23.83
C ASP A 157 -12.17 -8.11 -23.30
N SER A 158 -12.97 -8.12 -22.23
CA SER A 158 -13.56 -9.33 -21.66
C SER A 158 -14.74 -9.87 -22.46
N GLY A 159 -15.25 -9.13 -23.47
CA GLY A 159 -16.41 -9.52 -24.27
C GLY A 159 -16.24 -10.86 -24.98
N ALA A 160 -15.01 -11.26 -25.29
CA ALA A 160 -14.68 -12.57 -25.85
C ALA A 160 -15.04 -13.76 -24.92
N LEU A 161 -15.30 -13.52 -23.63
CA LEU A 161 -15.73 -14.55 -22.67
C LEU A 161 -17.24 -14.78 -22.65
N LYS A 162 -18.04 -13.89 -23.26
CA LYS A 162 -19.52 -13.92 -23.18
C LYS A 162 -20.10 -15.28 -23.55
N ASP A 163 -19.77 -15.78 -24.73
CA ASP A 163 -20.34 -17.03 -25.25
C ASP A 163 -19.89 -18.23 -24.40
N ALA A 164 -18.61 -18.25 -24.00
CA ALA A 164 -18.06 -19.31 -23.16
C ALA A 164 -18.74 -19.35 -21.77
N PHE A 165 -18.94 -18.19 -21.14
CA PHE A 165 -19.58 -18.09 -19.84
C PHE A 165 -21.10 -18.36 -19.92
N ALA A 166 -21.78 -17.89 -20.97
CA ALA A 166 -23.18 -18.21 -21.23
C ALA A 166 -23.38 -19.72 -21.43
N ALA A 167 -22.50 -20.39 -22.18
CA ALA A 167 -22.54 -21.84 -22.36
C ALA A 167 -22.34 -22.59 -21.03
N LYS A 168 -21.38 -22.17 -20.20
CA LYS A 168 -21.15 -22.73 -18.86
C LYS A 168 -22.37 -22.57 -17.94
N LYS A 169 -22.96 -21.37 -17.92
CA LYS A 169 -24.19 -21.08 -17.16
C LYS A 169 -25.36 -21.94 -17.63
N ALA A 170 -25.58 -22.06 -18.94
CA ALA A 170 -26.61 -22.92 -19.53
C ALA A 170 -26.41 -24.40 -19.20
N ALA A 171 -25.15 -24.84 -19.04
CA ALA A 171 -24.80 -26.18 -18.60
C ALA A 171 -24.90 -26.39 -17.07
N GLY A 172 -25.41 -25.41 -16.32
CA GLY A 172 -25.58 -25.51 -14.86
C GLY A 172 -24.28 -25.40 -14.07
N SER A 173 -23.19 -24.94 -14.68
CA SER A 173 -21.89 -24.72 -14.04
C SER A 173 -21.33 -23.33 -14.37
N PRO A 174 -21.96 -22.25 -13.88
CA PRO A 174 -21.55 -20.88 -14.17
C PRO A 174 -20.04 -20.66 -13.94
N ALA A 175 -19.44 -19.79 -14.75
CA ALA A 175 -18.03 -19.49 -14.62
C ALA A 175 -17.74 -18.86 -13.24
N LYS A 176 -16.71 -19.36 -12.55
CA LYS A 176 -16.33 -18.91 -11.22
C LYS A 176 -15.21 -17.89 -11.31
N ILE A 177 -15.49 -16.68 -10.85
CA ILE A 177 -14.63 -15.51 -10.97
C ILE A 177 -14.15 -15.12 -9.57
N ALA A 178 -12.90 -15.43 -9.26
CA ALA A 178 -12.37 -15.24 -7.92
C ALA A 178 -11.85 -13.81 -7.70
N MET A 179 -12.29 -13.21 -6.60
CA MET A 179 -11.77 -11.98 -6.02
C MET A 179 -11.39 -12.25 -4.57
N THR A 180 -10.80 -11.26 -3.89
CA THR A 180 -10.15 -11.51 -2.59
C THR A 180 -10.99 -11.10 -1.40
N PHE A 181 -11.95 -10.19 -1.59
CA PHE A 181 -12.85 -9.68 -0.56
C PHE A 181 -14.00 -8.90 -1.22
N PRO A 182 -15.27 -9.13 -0.85
CA PRO A 182 -16.40 -8.40 -1.44
C PRO A 182 -16.32 -6.89 -1.16
N GLY A 183 -16.45 -6.07 -2.20
CA GLY A 183 -16.24 -4.60 -2.13
C GLY A 183 -14.76 -4.19 -2.03
N GLY A 184 -13.82 -5.13 -2.01
CA GLY A 184 -12.40 -4.85 -2.05
C GLY A 184 -11.92 -4.45 -3.45
N THR A 185 -10.69 -3.95 -3.57
CA THR A 185 -10.14 -3.47 -4.86
C THR A 185 -10.22 -4.53 -5.96
N HIS A 186 -9.84 -5.77 -5.67
CA HIS A 186 -9.87 -6.88 -6.64
C HIS A 186 -11.28 -7.28 -7.08
N ASP A 187 -12.29 -7.10 -6.22
CA ASP A 187 -13.69 -7.27 -6.60
C ASP A 187 -14.10 -6.17 -7.59
N LEU A 188 -13.75 -4.93 -7.29
CA LEU A 188 -14.06 -3.79 -8.16
C LEU A 188 -13.34 -3.87 -9.51
N TRP A 189 -12.07 -4.25 -9.56
CA TRP A 189 -11.33 -4.39 -10.83
C TRP A 189 -11.95 -5.45 -11.74
N ILE A 190 -12.26 -6.63 -11.20
CA ILE A 190 -12.80 -7.71 -12.02
C ILE A 190 -14.24 -7.43 -12.44
N ARG A 191 -15.04 -6.79 -11.57
CA ARG A 191 -16.38 -6.32 -11.91
C ARG A 191 -16.34 -5.26 -13.00
N TYR A 192 -15.42 -4.30 -12.91
CA TYR A 192 -15.27 -3.26 -13.91
C TYR A 192 -14.91 -3.85 -15.28
N TRP A 193 -13.90 -4.74 -15.32
CA TRP A 193 -13.47 -5.41 -16.54
C TRP A 193 -14.56 -6.27 -17.18
N LEU A 194 -15.29 -7.07 -16.39
CA LEU A 194 -16.42 -7.86 -16.88
C LEU A 194 -17.55 -6.97 -17.40
N ALA A 195 -17.94 -5.96 -16.63
CA ALA A 195 -19.04 -5.09 -16.97
C ALA A 195 -18.76 -4.26 -18.23
N ALA A 196 -17.53 -3.81 -18.43
CA ALA A 196 -17.11 -3.10 -19.64
C ALA A 196 -17.18 -4.00 -20.89
N GLY A 197 -16.89 -5.30 -20.76
CA GLY A 197 -17.14 -6.29 -21.81
C GLY A 197 -18.61 -6.73 -21.93
N GLY A 198 -19.51 -6.18 -21.12
CA GLY A 198 -20.95 -6.47 -21.09
C GLY A 198 -21.30 -7.82 -20.47
N ILE A 199 -20.50 -8.31 -19.53
CA ILE A 199 -20.78 -9.49 -18.70
C ILE A 199 -21.21 -9.00 -17.33
N ASP A 200 -22.40 -9.36 -16.87
CA ASP A 200 -22.89 -8.95 -15.57
C ASP A 200 -22.30 -9.84 -14.45
N PRO A 201 -21.55 -9.27 -13.49
CA PRO A 201 -20.80 -10.05 -12.50
C PRO A 201 -21.65 -10.71 -11.42
N ASP A 202 -22.95 -10.39 -11.29
CA ASP A 202 -23.84 -11.04 -10.32
C ASP A 202 -24.87 -11.98 -10.96
N SER A 203 -25.03 -11.93 -12.28
CA SER A 203 -26.02 -12.76 -12.98
C SER A 203 -25.43 -13.65 -14.06
N ASP A 204 -24.39 -13.24 -14.81
CA ASP A 204 -23.82 -14.05 -15.88
C ASP A 204 -22.73 -15.02 -15.41
N VAL A 205 -22.14 -14.74 -14.25
CA VAL A 205 -21.06 -15.51 -13.62
C VAL A 205 -21.27 -15.60 -12.11
N GLU A 206 -20.44 -16.39 -11.43
CA GLU A 206 -20.40 -16.49 -9.97
C GLU A 206 -19.12 -15.84 -9.44
N THR A 207 -19.24 -14.75 -8.69
CA THR A 207 -18.08 -14.17 -7.98
C THR A 207 -17.84 -14.91 -6.67
N ILE A 208 -16.60 -15.36 -6.44
CA ILE A 208 -16.21 -16.13 -5.25
C ILE A 208 -15.04 -15.47 -4.53
N VAL A 209 -14.94 -15.68 -3.21
CA VAL A 209 -13.84 -15.15 -2.38
C VAL A 209 -12.76 -16.21 -2.23
N VAL A 210 -11.53 -15.89 -2.61
CA VAL A 210 -10.35 -16.73 -2.38
C VAL A 210 -9.21 -15.89 -1.78
N PRO A 211 -8.56 -16.35 -0.69
CA PRO A 211 -7.41 -15.66 -0.14
C PRO A 211 -6.27 -15.55 -1.16
N PRO A 212 -5.55 -14.41 -1.26
CA PRO A 212 -4.55 -14.20 -2.29
C PRO A 212 -3.50 -15.32 -2.42
N PRO A 213 -2.90 -15.84 -1.33
CA PRO A 213 -1.91 -16.93 -1.43
C PRO A 213 -2.47 -18.27 -1.90
N GLN A 214 -3.79 -18.39 -2.02
CA GLN A 214 -4.48 -19.61 -2.43
C GLN A 214 -4.98 -19.56 -3.88
N MET A 215 -4.86 -18.43 -4.58
CA MET A 215 -5.39 -18.23 -5.94
C MET A 215 -4.83 -19.26 -6.93
N VAL A 216 -3.49 -19.39 -7.00
CA VAL A 216 -2.82 -20.30 -7.95
C VAL A 216 -3.19 -21.75 -7.69
N ALA A 217 -3.23 -22.16 -6.41
CA ALA A 217 -3.58 -23.52 -6.02
C ALA A 217 -5.03 -23.87 -6.38
N ASN A 218 -5.97 -22.95 -6.18
CA ASN A 218 -7.37 -23.16 -6.54
C ASN A 218 -7.60 -23.20 -8.06
N MET A 219 -6.93 -22.32 -8.82
CA MET A 219 -6.96 -22.38 -10.29
C MET A 219 -6.42 -23.74 -10.79
N LYS A 220 -5.33 -24.24 -10.20
CA LYS A 220 -4.73 -25.53 -10.56
C LYS A 220 -5.68 -26.72 -10.44
N VAL A 221 -6.57 -26.71 -9.43
CA VAL A 221 -7.56 -27.78 -9.21
C VAL A 221 -8.89 -27.52 -9.92
N GLY A 222 -8.97 -26.46 -10.74
CA GLY A 222 -10.14 -26.18 -11.59
C GLY A 222 -11.38 -25.69 -10.85
N THR A 223 -11.22 -25.09 -9.66
CA THR A 223 -12.36 -24.55 -8.88
C THR A 223 -12.74 -23.11 -9.27
N MET A 224 -11.99 -22.49 -10.19
CA MET A 224 -12.23 -21.15 -10.72
C MET A 224 -11.82 -21.06 -12.19
N ASP A 225 -12.38 -20.08 -12.90
CA ASP A 225 -12.17 -19.83 -14.32
C ASP A 225 -11.30 -18.59 -14.57
N ALA A 226 -11.45 -17.57 -13.72
CA ALA A 226 -10.62 -16.36 -13.71
C ALA A 226 -10.38 -15.91 -12.26
N PHE A 227 -9.34 -15.11 -12.04
CA PHE A 227 -9.17 -14.39 -10.78
C PHE A 227 -8.56 -12.99 -10.96
N CYS A 228 -8.86 -12.10 -10.02
CA CYS A 228 -8.14 -10.85 -9.83
C CYS A 228 -7.41 -10.86 -8.48
N VAL A 229 -6.12 -10.56 -8.51
CA VAL A 229 -5.26 -10.52 -7.33
C VAL A 229 -3.99 -9.71 -7.63
N GLY A 230 -3.30 -9.26 -6.58
CA GLY A 230 -1.98 -8.65 -6.70
C GLY A 230 -0.83 -9.60 -6.97
N GLU A 231 0.31 -9.04 -7.36
CA GLU A 231 1.56 -9.80 -7.48
C GLU A 231 2.02 -10.39 -6.14
N PRO A 232 2.65 -11.58 -6.12
CA PRO A 232 3.27 -12.27 -7.26
C PRO A 232 2.42 -13.40 -7.89
N TRP A 233 1.16 -13.53 -7.50
CA TRP A 233 0.37 -14.71 -7.82
C TRP A 233 0.05 -14.86 -9.31
N ASN A 234 0.01 -13.76 -10.06
CA ASN A 234 -0.21 -13.78 -11.50
C ASN A 234 1.06 -14.21 -12.26
N ALA A 235 2.23 -13.72 -11.86
CA ALA A 235 3.51 -14.21 -12.39
C ALA A 235 3.69 -15.71 -12.10
N GLN A 236 3.38 -16.12 -10.87
CA GLN A 236 3.47 -17.53 -10.46
C GLN A 236 2.51 -18.44 -11.24
N LEU A 237 1.29 -17.97 -11.56
CA LEU A 237 0.36 -18.71 -12.41
C LEU A 237 0.96 -19.00 -13.80
N VAL A 238 1.56 -17.97 -14.41
CA VAL A 238 2.18 -18.03 -15.74
C VAL A 238 3.38 -18.96 -15.72
N GLU A 239 4.29 -18.79 -14.76
CA GLU A 239 5.47 -19.64 -14.57
C GLU A 239 5.11 -21.12 -14.41
N GLN A 240 4.02 -21.43 -13.69
CA GLN A 240 3.54 -22.80 -13.51
C GLN A 240 2.73 -23.34 -14.71
N GLY A 241 2.48 -22.53 -15.74
CA GLY A 241 1.74 -22.94 -16.93
C GLY A 241 0.28 -23.33 -16.68
N ILE A 242 -0.30 -22.85 -15.57
CA ILE A 242 -1.67 -23.16 -15.14
C ILE A 242 -2.70 -22.28 -15.87
N GLY A 243 -2.29 -21.07 -16.26
CA GLY A 243 -3.13 -20.10 -16.93
C GLY A 243 -2.28 -18.97 -17.51
N TYR A 244 -2.93 -17.86 -17.83
CA TYR A 244 -2.29 -16.68 -18.40
C TYR A 244 -2.92 -15.40 -17.82
N THR A 245 -2.15 -14.32 -17.79
CA THR A 245 -2.64 -12.99 -17.42
C THR A 245 -3.34 -12.36 -18.63
N ALA A 246 -4.61 -11.99 -18.49
CA ALA A 246 -5.35 -11.26 -19.53
C ALA A 246 -4.87 -9.80 -19.59
N LEU A 247 -4.77 -9.17 -18.42
CA LEU A 247 -4.34 -7.78 -18.25
C LEU A 247 -3.71 -7.55 -16.89
N THR A 248 -2.91 -6.51 -16.80
CA THR A 248 -2.54 -5.83 -15.55
C THR A 248 -3.55 -4.71 -15.28
N THR A 249 -3.92 -4.47 -14.04
CA THR A 249 -4.94 -3.46 -13.70
C THR A 249 -4.50 -2.03 -14.04
N GLY A 250 -3.20 -1.80 -14.23
CA GLY A 250 -2.68 -0.54 -14.79
C GLY A 250 -3.12 -0.29 -16.24
N GLU A 251 -3.49 -1.34 -16.99
CA GLU A 251 -4.11 -1.23 -18.31
C GLU A 251 -5.60 -0.86 -18.22
N LEU A 252 -6.31 -1.18 -17.11
CA LEU A 252 -7.69 -0.73 -16.88
C LEU A 252 -7.75 0.74 -16.50
N TRP A 253 -6.88 1.13 -15.57
CA TRP A 253 -6.73 2.50 -15.09
C TRP A 253 -5.26 2.72 -14.73
N ASN A 254 -4.61 3.54 -15.56
CA ASN A 254 -3.19 3.83 -15.43
C ASN A 254 -2.90 4.52 -14.09
N LYS A 255 -1.97 3.97 -13.30
CA LYS A 255 -1.60 4.47 -11.98
C LYS A 255 -2.81 4.48 -11.02
N HIS A 256 -3.68 3.47 -11.07
CA HIS A 256 -4.83 3.41 -10.16
C HIS A 256 -4.39 3.30 -8.69
N PRO A 257 -5.14 3.90 -7.76
CA PRO A 257 -4.97 3.68 -6.32
C PRO A 257 -5.23 2.22 -5.98
N GLU A 258 -4.47 1.67 -5.03
CA GLU A 258 -4.58 0.25 -4.73
C GLU A 258 -4.61 -0.05 -3.23
N LYS A 259 -3.49 -0.41 -2.58
CA LYS A 259 -3.49 -0.73 -1.14
C LYS A 259 -3.26 0.52 -0.30
N SER A 260 -3.84 0.54 0.89
CA SER A 260 -3.61 1.56 1.91
C SER A 260 -2.79 1.02 3.07
N PHE A 261 -2.08 1.91 3.73
CA PHE A 261 -1.73 1.73 5.14
C PHE A 261 -2.85 2.37 5.95
N ALA A 262 -3.58 1.55 6.70
CA ALA A 262 -4.64 2.04 7.57
C ALA A 262 -4.47 1.53 8.99
N MET A 263 -4.95 2.31 9.95
CA MET A 263 -4.94 1.96 11.36
C MET A 263 -6.32 2.17 11.97
N ARG A 264 -6.62 1.54 13.11
CA ARG A 264 -7.81 1.86 13.88
C ARG A 264 -7.75 3.33 14.33
N ALA A 265 -8.86 4.04 14.21
CA ALA A 265 -8.89 5.48 14.52
C ALA A 265 -8.60 5.75 16.00
N ASP A 266 -9.07 4.88 16.91
CA ASP A 266 -8.81 4.99 18.35
C ASP A 266 -7.31 4.89 18.68
N TRP A 267 -6.56 4.04 17.98
CA TRP A 267 -5.11 3.95 18.12
C TRP A 267 -4.42 5.22 17.63
N VAL A 268 -4.86 5.78 16.50
CA VAL A 268 -4.30 7.02 15.93
C VAL A 268 -4.56 8.22 16.86
N GLU A 269 -5.77 8.33 17.39
CA GLU A 269 -6.16 9.40 18.32
C GLU A 269 -5.40 9.32 19.64
N LYS A 270 -5.15 8.11 20.14
CA LYS A 270 -4.39 7.88 21.38
C LYS A 270 -2.88 8.09 21.20
N ASN A 271 -2.35 7.84 19.99
CA ASN A 271 -0.91 7.85 19.71
C ASN A 271 -0.55 8.70 18.48
N PRO A 272 -0.85 10.02 18.47
CA PRO A 272 -0.64 10.86 17.29
C PRO A 272 0.83 10.99 16.89
N LYS A 273 1.79 11.11 17.83
CA LYS A 273 3.22 11.19 17.48
C LYS A 273 3.75 9.86 16.97
N ALA A 274 3.32 8.75 17.59
CA ALA A 274 3.63 7.41 17.10
C ALA A 274 3.09 7.20 15.68
N THR A 275 1.90 7.71 15.37
CA THR A 275 1.31 7.67 14.03
C THR A 275 2.17 8.39 13.00
N VAL A 276 2.63 9.61 13.32
CA VAL A 276 3.52 10.38 12.43
C VAL A 276 4.87 9.67 12.28
N ALA A 277 5.42 9.07 13.34
CA ALA A 277 6.65 8.27 13.29
C ALA A 277 6.51 7.04 12.38
N LEU A 278 5.40 6.30 12.48
CA LEU A 278 5.09 5.18 11.57
C LEU A 278 4.99 5.65 10.13
N LEU A 279 4.32 6.78 9.88
CA LEU A 279 4.19 7.35 8.55
C LEU A 279 5.54 7.74 7.96
N MET A 280 6.42 8.39 8.74
CA MET A 280 7.77 8.71 8.28
C MET A 280 8.55 7.44 7.89
N ALA A 281 8.48 6.39 8.72
CA ALA A 281 9.12 5.11 8.42
C ALA A 281 8.58 4.46 7.13
N VAL A 282 7.26 4.47 6.93
CA VAL A 282 6.61 3.92 5.74
C VAL A 282 6.94 4.73 4.49
N GLN A 283 7.03 6.07 4.58
CA GLN A 283 7.40 6.92 3.45
C GLN A 283 8.85 6.71 3.01
N GLU A 284 9.80 6.56 3.95
CA GLU A 284 11.18 6.20 3.60
C GLU A 284 11.28 4.79 3.00
N ALA A 285 10.53 3.84 3.55
CA ALA A 285 10.47 2.49 3.01
C ALA A 285 9.87 2.46 1.59
N ALA A 286 8.85 3.27 1.33
CA ALA A 286 8.24 3.40 0.01
C ALA A 286 9.24 3.99 -1.00
N GLN A 287 10.00 5.04 -0.63
CA GLN A 287 11.08 5.59 -1.46
C GLN A 287 12.13 4.54 -1.80
N TRP A 288 12.59 3.80 -0.80
CA TRP A 288 13.58 2.74 -0.98
C TRP A 288 13.06 1.62 -1.90
N ALA A 289 11.82 1.15 -1.67
CA ALA A 289 11.20 0.09 -2.45
C ALA A 289 10.87 0.49 -3.89
N ASP A 290 10.69 1.79 -4.16
CA ASP A 290 10.38 2.30 -5.49
C ASP A 290 11.60 2.43 -6.40
N ASP A 291 12.79 2.67 -5.83
CA ASP A 291 14.05 2.78 -6.57
C ASP A 291 14.36 1.48 -7.34
N MET A 292 14.60 1.63 -8.64
CA MET A 292 14.94 0.52 -9.55
C MET A 292 16.19 -0.23 -9.12
N ALA A 293 17.16 0.45 -8.51
CA ALA A 293 18.39 -0.17 -8.02
C ALA A 293 18.13 -1.18 -6.89
N ASN A 294 17.03 -1.03 -6.16
CA ASN A 294 16.70 -1.85 -5.00
C ASN A 294 15.75 -3.03 -5.34
N LYS A 295 15.25 -3.15 -6.58
CA LYS A 295 14.20 -4.12 -6.92
C LYS A 295 14.63 -5.58 -6.80
N ASP A 296 15.90 -5.90 -7.06
CA ASP A 296 16.42 -7.26 -6.87
C ASP A 296 16.51 -7.61 -5.39
N GLU A 297 17.08 -6.71 -4.58
CA GLU A 297 17.13 -6.90 -3.13
C GLU A 297 15.72 -6.98 -2.54
N LEU A 298 14.78 -6.16 -3.03
CA LEU A 298 13.38 -6.21 -2.61
C LEU A 298 12.75 -7.58 -2.94
N ALA A 299 12.95 -8.10 -4.14
CA ALA A 299 12.43 -9.41 -4.52
C ALA A 299 13.00 -10.54 -3.64
N GLU A 300 14.30 -10.50 -3.35
CA GLU A 300 14.95 -11.45 -2.44
C GLU A 300 14.39 -11.34 -1.01
N LEU A 301 14.24 -10.11 -0.50
CA LEU A 301 13.69 -9.83 0.82
C LEU A 301 12.28 -10.40 0.96
N LEU A 302 11.38 -10.05 0.03
CA LEU A 302 9.99 -10.48 0.06
C LEU A 302 9.85 -11.99 -0.15
N GLY A 303 10.72 -12.62 -0.93
CA GLY A 303 10.71 -14.06 -1.18
C GLY A 303 11.08 -14.93 0.03
N LYS A 304 11.75 -14.37 1.05
CA LYS A 304 12.17 -15.10 2.26
C LYS A 304 11.00 -15.86 2.92
N ARG A 305 11.32 -16.97 3.58
CA ARG A 305 10.35 -17.82 4.32
C ARG A 305 9.54 -17.04 5.38
N ALA A 306 10.18 -16.09 6.06
CA ALA A 306 9.52 -15.23 7.04
C ALA A 306 8.43 -14.35 6.42
N TRP A 307 8.61 -13.96 5.15
CA TRP A 307 7.73 -13.10 4.39
C TRP A 307 6.85 -13.92 3.45
N PHE A 308 7.03 -13.91 2.13
CA PHE A 308 6.06 -14.56 1.24
C PHE A 308 6.29 -16.06 1.08
N ASN A 309 7.53 -16.53 1.29
CA ASN A 309 7.93 -17.90 1.02
C ASN A 309 7.66 -18.31 -0.44
N VAL A 310 8.08 -17.46 -1.38
CA VAL A 310 7.98 -17.68 -2.84
C VAL A 310 9.33 -17.39 -3.51
N LYS A 311 9.49 -17.80 -4.76
CA LYS A 311 10.73 -17.53 -5.50
C LYS A 311 10.85 -16.03 -5.77
N PRO A 312 12.03 -15.39 -5.57
CA PRO A 312 12.25 -14.00 -5.98
C PRO A 312 11.96 -13.75 -7.48
N ALA A 313 12.16 -14.78 -8.32
CA ALA A 313 11.84 -14.76 -9.75
C ALA A 313 10.33 -14.57 -10.04
N ASP A 314 9.44 -14.95 -9.11
CA ASP A 314 8.00 -14.72 -9.24
C ASP A 314 7.64 -13.23 -8.92
N ILE A 315 8.58 -12.44 -8.38
CA ILE A 315 8.34 -11.07 -7.90
C ILE A 315 9.09 -10.05 -8.79
N GLY A 316 10.41 -10.20 -8.91
CA GLY A 316 11.32 -9.20 -9.47
C GLY A 316 10.97 -8.68 -10.86
N PRO A 317 10.74 -9.54 -11.87
CA PRO A 317 10.48 -9.10 -13.25
C PRO A 317 9.32 -8.11 -13.37
N ARG A 318 8.16 -8.42 -12.76
CA ARG A 318 6.97 -7.56 -12.85
C ARG A 318 7.13 -6.24 -12.11
N MET A 319 7.90 -6.20 -11.00
CA MET A 319 8.25 -4.95 -10.33
C MET A 319 9.15 -4.03 -11.18
N LYS A 320 9.86 -4.60 -12.16
CA LYS A 320 10.73 -3.89 -13.11
C LYS A 320 10.06 -3.59 -14.45
N GLY A 321 8.76 -3.87 -14.58
CA GLY A 321 8.02 -3.69 -15.83
C GLY A 321 8.28 -4.75 -16.89
N THR A 322 8.94 -5.86 -16.56
CA THR A 322 9.00 -7.04 -17.43
C THR A 322 7.85 -7.96 -17.08
N ILE A 323 6.84 -8.00 -17.94
CA ILE A 323 5.58 -8.69 -17.69
C ILE A 323 5.40 -9.78 -18.72
N ASP A 324 5.70 -11.02 -18.30
CA ASP A 324 5.24 -12.21 -19.02
C ASP A 324 3.77 -12.45 -18.68
N TYR A 325 2.91 -12.26 -19.67
CA TYR A 325 1.47 -12.51 -19.55
C TYR A 325 1.15 -14.00 -19.75
N GLY A 326 2.11 -14.82 -20.19
CA GLY A 326 1.86 -16.14 -20.72
C GLY A 326 1.19 -16.06 -22.09
N ASN A 327 0.76 -17.21 -22.61
CA ASN A 327 0.06 -17.31 -23.89
C ASN A 327 0.80 -16.62 -25.07
N GLY A 328 2.13 -16.62 -25.04
CA GLY A 328 2.99 -16.03 -26.08
C GLY A 328 3.15 -14.50 -26.01
N LYS A 329 2.64 -13.82 -24.97
CA LYS A 329 2.78 -12.36 -24.80
C LYS A 329 3.78 -12.04 -23.68
N LEU A 330 4.91 -11.46 -24.07
CA LEU A 330 5.90 -10.85 -23.18
C LEU A 330 5.98 -9.35 -23.48
N VAL A 331 5.91 -8.51 -22.45
CA VAL A 331 6.12 -7.07 -22.57
C VAL A 331 7.31 -6.68 -21.70
N GLU A 332 8.33 -6.12 -22.33
CA GLU A 332 9.46 -5.51 -21.65
C GLU A 332 9.22 -4.01 -21.45
N ALA A 333 9.75 -3.45 -20.36
CA ALA A 333 9.64 -2.02 -20.03
C ALA A 333 8.19 -1.47 -20.01
N SER A 334 7.21 -2.28 -19.58
CA SER A 334 5.85 -1.82 -19.37
C SER A 334 5.82 -0.67 -18.35
N PRO A 335 5.09 0.42 -18.60
CA PRO A 335 4.92 1.49 -17.62
C PRO A 335 3.97 1.10 -16.47
N HIS A 336 3.25 -0.02 -16.59
CA HIS A 336 2.22 -0.49 -15.67
C HIS A 336 2.75 -1.40 -14.55
N PHE A 337 4.00 -1.18 -14.11
CA PHE A 337 4.55 -1.84 -12.93
C PHE A 337 4.13 -1.12 -11.64
N MET A 338 4.18 -1.85 -10.53
CA MET A 338 3.82 -1.36 -9.19
C MET A 338 4.73 -0.20 -8.74
N LYS A 339 4.12 0.88 -8.24
CA LYS A 339 4.82 2.10 -7.80
C LYS A 339 4.52 2.35 -6.34
N PHE A 340 5.55 2.63 -5.54
CA PHE A 340 5.41 2.87 -4.10
C PHE A 340 5.58 4.36 -3.75
N TRP A 341 6.34 5.13 -4.53
CA TRP A 341 6.64 6.54 -4.24
C TRP A 341 6.41 7.49 -5.42
N GLN A 342 7.01 7.20 -6.58
CA GLN A 342 6.91 8.03 -7.77
C GLN A 342 5.45 8.23 -8.22
N ALA A 343 5.20 9.32 -8.96
CA ALA A 343 3.86 9.71 -9.39
C ALA A 343 2.87 9.86 -8.21
N ASP A 344 3.37 10.39 -7.09
CA ASP A 344 2.62 10.63 -5.85
C ASP A 344 1.98 9.37 -5.27
N ALA A 345 2.56 8.19 -5.54
CA ALA A 345 1.96 6.90 -5.24
C ALA A 345 1.64 6.68 -3.76
N SER A 346 2.40 7.31 -2.85
CA SER A 346 2.17 7.17 -1.42
C SER A 346 1.09 8.11 -0.86
N TYR A 347 0.81 9.22 -1.55
CA TYR A 347 -0.15 10.20 -1.06
C TYR A 347 -1.59 9.67 -1.20
N PRO A 348 -2.38 9.59 -0.11
CA PRO A 348 -3.73 9.05 -0.17
C PRO A 348 -4.72 10.12 -0.68
N PHE A 349 -4.78 10.35 -1.99
CA PHE A 349 -5.73 11.30 -2.58
C PHE A 349 -7.17 10.96 -2.18
N LYS A 350 -7.91 11.95 -1.67
CA LYS A 350 -9.33 11.84 -1.34
C LYS A 350 -10.19 11.55 -2.57
N SER A 351 -9.79 12.03 -3.76
CA SER A 351 -10.49 11.72 -5.02
C SER A 351 -10.47 10.22 -5.35
N HIS A 352 -9.41 9.51 -4.97
CA HIS A 352 -9.32 8.06 -5.17
C HIS A 352 -10.25 7.31 -4.23
N ASP A 353 -10.30 7.72 -2.97
CA ASP A 353 -11.20 7.11 -1.99
C ASP A 353 -12.67 7.38 -2.33
N ALA A 354 -12.97 8.56 -2.91
CA ALA A 354 -14.29 8.87 -3.46
C ALA A 354 -14.69 7.93 -4.61
N TRP A 355 -13.76 7.58 -5.51
CA TRP A 355 -14.02 6.59 -6.57
C TRP A 355 -14.38 5.22 -5.99
N PHE A 356 -13.61 4.73 -5.00
CA PHE A 356 -13.89 3.43 -4.37
C PHE A 356 -15.28 3.38 -3.73
N LEU A 357 -15.66 4.41 -2.97
CA LEU A 357 -17.01 4.50 -2.41
C LEU A 357 -18.07 4.58 -3.50
N THR A 358 -17.81 5.29 -4.60
CA THR A 358 -18.72 5.42 -5.74
C THR A 358 -18.93 4.06 -6.45
N GLU A 359 -17.86 3.28 -6.66
CA GLU A 359 -17.98 1.92 -7.20
C GLU A 359 -18.65 0.95 -6.21
N ASP A 360 -18.39 1.07 -4.91
CA ASP A 360 -19.11 0.29 -3.91
C ASP A 360 -20.62 0.65 -3.88
N MET A 361 -20.99 1.90 -4.16
CA MET A 361 -22.39 2.29 -4.39
C MET A 361 -22.93 1.66 -5.67
N ARG A 362 -22.16 1.69 -6.78
CA ARG A 362 -22.54 1.05 -8.06
C ARG A 362 -22.92 -0.41 -7.87
N TRP A 363 -22.23 -1.12 -6.97
CA TRP A 363 -22.47 -2.54 -6.69
C TRP A 363 -23.27 -2.80 -5.41
N GLY A 364 -23.91 -1.78 -4.83
CA GLY A 364 -24.84 -1.92 -3.70
C GLY A 364 -24.20 -2.30 -2.36
N LYS A 365 -22.88 -2.12 -2.20
CA LYS A 365 -22.20 -2.24 -0.89
C LYS A 365 -22.51 -1.04 0.01
N PHE A 366 -22.64 0.12 -0.61
CA PHE A 366 -23.16 1.34 -0.03
C PHE A 366 -24.47 1.74 -0.70
N GLU A 367 -25.31 2.44 0.05
CA GLU A 367 -26.56 3.01 -0.45
C GLU A 367 -26.26 4.08 -1.51
N ALA A 368 -27.09 4.19 -2.54
CA ALA A 368 -26.92 5.21 -3.59
C ALA A 368 -27.00 6.66 -3.07
N THR A 369 -27.53 6.86 -1.86
CA THR A 369 -27.62 8.15 -1.16
C THR A 369 -26.47 8.42 -0.19
N THR A 370 -25.44 7.56 -0.16
CA THR A 370 -24.28 7.73 0.74
C THR A 370 -23.59 9.06 0.49
N ASP A 371 -23.35 9.83 1.57
CA ASP A 371 -22.52 11.03 1.51
C ASP A 371 -21.04 10.63 1.42
N VAL A 372 -20.57 10.47 0.18
CA VAL A 372 -19.20 10.07 -0.14
C VAL A 372 -18.20 11.05 0.47
N LYS A 373 -18.45 12.35 0.38
CA LYS A 373 -17.51 13.37 0.86
C LYS A 373 -17.36 13.28 2.38
N ALA A 374 -18.46 13.22 3.12
CA ALA A 374 -18.43 13.11 4.58
C ALA A 374 -17.73 11.81 5.03
N MET A 375 -17.96 10.70 4.32
CA MET A 375 -17.30 9.43 4.62
C MET A 375 -15.79 9.51 4.35
N VAL A 376 -15.36 10.06 3.20
CA VAL A 376 -13.95 10.28 2.87
C VAL A 376 -13.27 11.17 3.90
N ASP A 377 -13.88 12.31 4.25
CA ASP A 377 -13.33 13.26 5.22
C ASP A 377 -13.17 12.66 6.63
N LYS A 378 -13.98 11.65 6.97
CA LYS A 378 -13.89 10.94 8.25
C LYS A 378 -12.73 9.95 8.33
N VAL A 379 -12.42 9.25 7.23
CA VAL A 379 -11.48 8.11 7.24
C VAL A 379 -10.11 8.48 6.65
N ASN A 380 -10.07 9.32 5.62
CA ASN A 380 -8.82 9.69 4.97
C ASN A 380 -8.06 10.73 5.81
N ARG A 381 -6.83 10.39 6.21
CA ARG A 381 -5.93 11.23 7.01
C ARG A 381 -4.70 11.69 6.23
N GLU A 382 -4.93 12.15 5.01
CA GLU A 382 -3.90 12.77 4.17
C GLU A 382 -3.17 13.95 4.86
N ASP A 383 -3.83 14.60 5.82
CA ASP A 383 -3.23 15.63 6.68
C ASP A 383 -2.03 15.11 7.47
N LEU A 384 -2.14 13.91 8.05
CA LEU A 384 -1.05 13.26 8.79
C LEU A 384 0.06 12.81 7.84
N TRP A 385 -0.29 12.36 6.63
CA TRP A 385 0.72 12.05 5.61
C TRP A 385 1.57 13.28 5.28
N ARG A 386 0.94 14.45 5.10
CA ARG A 386 1.64 15.71 4.82
C ARG A 386 2.51 16.15 5.99
N GLU A 387 2.06 15.95 7.22
CA GLU A 387 2.84 16.23 8.41
C GLU A 387 4.14 15.40 8.43
N ALA A 388 4.03 14.08 8.24
CA ALA A 388 5.19 13.19 8.15
C ALA A 388 6.12 13.54 6.98
N ALA A 389 5.56 13.83 5.80
CA ALA A 389 6.34 14.20 4.62
C ALA A 389 7.13 15.50 4.83
N LYS A 390 6.52 16.51 5.47
CA LYS A 390 7.21 17.75 5.85
C LYS A 390 8.32 17.50 6.86
N ALA A 391 8.09 16.63 7.85
CA ALA A 391 9.09 16.27 8.85
C ALA A 391 10.31 15.56 8.21
N LEU A 392 10.09 14.77 7.16
CA LEU A 392 11.15 14.16 6.35
C LEU A 392 11.82 15.12 5.36
N GLY A 393 11.33 16.34 5.19
CA GLY A 393 11.84 17.28 4.18
C GLY A 393 11.49 16.89 2.74
N VAL A 394 10.42 16.13 2.52
CA VAL A 394 9.93 15.82 1.17
C VAL A 394 9.49 17.11 0.48
N SER A 395 10.13 17.43 -0.65
CA SER A 395 9.93 18.70 -1.36
C SER A 395 8.70 18.70 -2.27
N ALA A 396 8.33 17.55 -2.84
CA ALA A 396 7.21 17.40 -3.76
C ALA A 396 6.01 16.77 -3.05
N ILE A 397 5.24 17.60 -2.34
CA ILE A 397 3.97 17.19 -1.72
C ILE A 397 2.82 17.65 -2.64
N PRO A 398 1.87 16.79 -3.03
CA PRO A 398 0.76 17.18 -3.90
C PRO A 398 0.00 18.41 -3.37
N ALA A 399 -0.30 19.39 -4.21
CA ALA A 399 -0.94 20.64 -3.76
C ALA A 399 -2.44 20.49 -3.45
N SER A 400 -3.08 19.48 -4.02
CA SER A 400 -4.51 19.19 -3.89
C SER A 400 -4.72 17.83 -3.23
N THR A 401 -5.90 17.63 -2.62
CA THR A 401 -6.37 16.32 -2.15
C THR A 401 -7.01 15.50 -3.26
N SER A 402 -7.14 16.07 -4.46
CA SER A 402 -7.64 15.42 -5.66
C SER A 402 -6.54 15.30 -6.72
N ARG A 403 -6.49 14.16 -7.41
CA ARG A 403 -5.64 13.94 -8.59
C ARG A 403 -6.32 14.41 -9.90
N GLY A 404 -7.52 14.98 -9.80
CA GLY A 404 -8.32 15.40 -10.94
C GLY A 404 -9.15 14.27 -11.55
N PRO A 405 -9.74 14.49 -12.74
CA PRO A 405 -10.51 13.47 -13.44
C PRO A 405 -9.66 12.25 -13.84
N GLU A 406 -10.22 11.06 -13.67
CA GLU A 406 -9.56 9.79 -13.91
C GLU A 406 -10.22 9.08 -15.10
N THR A 407 -9.41 8.67 -16.09
CA THR A 407 -9.90 8.04 -17.31
C THR A 407 -9.56 6.54 -17.31
N PHE A 408 -10.58 5.73 -17.59
CA PHE A 408 -10.49 4.28 -17.69
C PHE A 408 -10.25 3.85 -19.15
N PHE A 409 -9.85 2.59 -19.34
CA PHE A 409 -9.50 2.02 -20.64
C PHE A 409 -10.62 2.08 -21.69
N ASP A 410 -11.87 2.11 -21.25
CA ASP A 410 -13.08 2.17 -22.07
C ASP A 410 -13.56 3.61 -22.34
N GLY A 411 -12.76 4.61 -21.94
CA GLY A 411 -13.03 6.03 -22.13
C GLY A 411 -14.00 6.64 -21.11
N LYS A 412 -14.45 5.87 -20.10
CA LYS A 412 -15.23 6.44 -18.99
C LYS A 412 -14.34 7.34 -18.16
N VAL A 413 -14.92 8.43 -17.67
CA VAL A 413 -14.23 9.42 -16.85
C VAL A 413 -14.92 9.51 -15.51
N PHE A 414 -14.16 9.30 -14.44
CA PHE A 414 -14.58 9.65 -13.09
C PHE A 414 -14.08 11.07 -12.77
N ASP A 415 -15.01 12.01 -12.66
CA ASP A 415 -14.73 13.33 -12.09
C ASP A 415 -15.12 13.31 -10.60
N PRO A 416 -14.17 13.49 -9.65
CA PRO A 416 -14.49 13.49 -8.22
C PRO A 416 -15.46 14.62 -7.81
N GLU A 417 -15.58 15.69 -8.61
CA GLU A 417 -16.56 16.76 -8.38
C GLU A 417 -17.98 16.40 -8.87
N ASN A 418 -18.11 15.36 -9.71
CA ASN A 418 -19.39 14.87 -10.21
C ASN A 418 -19.48 13.32 -10.30
N PRO A 419 -19.43 12.59 -9.17
CA PRO A 419 -19.50 11.12 -9.17
C PRO A 419 -20.79 10.54 -9.76
N SER A 420 -21.90 11.29 -9.70
CA SER A 420 -23.19 10.85 -10.25
C SER A 420 -23.18 10.78 -11.78
N ALA A 421 -22.48 11.70 -12.46
CA ALA A 421 -22.30 11.62 -13.91
C ALA A 421 -21.49 10.39 -14.34
N TYR A 422 -20.46 10.03 -13.56
CA TYR A 422 -19.72 8.79 -13.75
C TYR A 422 -20.65 7.57 -13.64
N LEU A 423 -21.42 7.45 -12.56
CA LEU A 423 -22.35 6.35 -12.35
C LEU A 423 -23.39 6.23 -13.47
N ALA A 424 -23.97 7.36 -13.89
CA ALA A 424 -24.95 7.41 -14.97
C ALA A 424 -24.37 7.01 -16.34
N SER A 425 -23.05 7.06 -16.51
CA SER A 425 -22.38 6.68 -17.75
C SER A 425 -22.16 5.16 -17.90
N LEU A 426 -22.38 4.38 -16.84
CA LEU A 426 -22.05 2.96 -16.78
C LEU A 426 -23.28 2.10 -17.14
N ALA A 427 -23.10 1.13 -18.04
CA ALA A 427 -24.20 0.32 -18.56
C ALA A 427 -24.73 -0.73 -17.58
N ILE A 428 -23.86 -1.29 -16.73
CA ILE A 428 -24.21 -2.31 -15.75
C ILE A 428 -23.96 -1.75 -14.35
N SER A 429 -25.02 -1.69 -13.55
CA SER A 429 -25.04 -1.09 -12.21
C SER A 429 -26.13 -1.74 -11.36
N ARG A 430 -26.12 -1.49 -10.04
CA ARG A 430 -27.16 -1.82 -9.06
C ARG A 430 -27.85 -0.60 -8.47
N ILE A 431 -27.48 0.58 -8.94
CA ILE A 431 -28.18 1.82 -8.61
C ILE A 431 -29.41 1.91 -9.52
N ALA A 432 -30.59 2.04 -8.90
CA ALA A 432 -31.90 2.09 -9.55
C ALA A 432 -32.19 3.46 -10.17
#